data_AF-A0A3M0Z6I5-F1
#
_entry.id   AF-A0A3M0Z6I5-F1
#
_cell.length_a   1.000
_cell.length_b   1.000
_cell.length_c   1.000
_cell.angle_alpha   90.00
_cell.angle_beta   90.00
_cell.angle_gamma   90.00
#
_symmetry.space_group_name_H-M   'P 1'
#
loop_
_entity.id
_entity.type
_entity.pdbx_description
1 polymer ?
#
loop_
_entity_poly.entity_id
_entity_poly.type
_entity_poly.pdbx_seq_one_letter_code
_entity_poly.pdbx_strand_id
1 'polypeptide(L)'
;MATKHAFNGWADQFLSTPQDGLRDLMVDVGARVHGLKLRAVHHWYEADRGGADYGTELDLLALRPLGEGRAVGLKYAAYRAKGWKGDVDKLWLWGQLRL
;
A
#
# COMPACT_ATOMS: atom_id res chain seq x y z
N MET A 1 13.47 7.78 -2.98
CA MET A 1 12.11 7.43 -3.43
C MET A 1 11.15 7.92 -2.35
N ALA A 2 10.61 9.13 -2.52
CA ALA A 2 9.65 9.69 -1.57
C ALA A 2 8.34 8.89 -1.72
N THR A 3 7.90 8.27 -0.65
CA THR A 3 6.67 7.48 -0.63
C THR A 3 5.49 8.42 -0.86
N LYS A 4 5.01 8.52 -2.11
CA LYS A 4 3.66 9.01 -2.43
C LYS A 4 2.57 8.18 -1.75
N HIS A 5 2.93 7.01 -1.23
CA HIS A 5 2.14 6.02 -0.48
C HIS A 5 1.79 6.42 0.96
N ALA A 6 1.73 7.71 1.28
CA ALA A 6 1.22 8.11 2.59
C ALA A 6 -0.28 7.79 2.72
N PHE A 7 -1.00 7.76 1.59
CA PHE A 7 -2.44 7.46 1.47
C PHE A 7 -2.73 6.78 0.10
N ASN A 8 -3.83 6.03 -0.01
CA ASN A 8 -4.34 5.38 -1.22
C ASN A 8 -3.55 4.15 -1.75
N GLY A 9 -3.00 3.35 -0.84
CA GLY A 9 -2.39 2.07 -1.16
C GLY A 9 -1.05 2.11 -1.91
N TRP A 10 -0.53 0.94 -2.26
CA TRP A 10 0.76 0.76 -2.93
C TRP A 10 0.62 0.25 -4.38
N ALA A 11 -0.58 -0.14 -4.80
CA ALA A 11 -0.88 -0.63 -6.14
C ALA A 11 -0.89 0.47 -7.23
N ASP A 12 -0.73 1.73 -6.84
CA ASP A 12 -0.71 2.92 -7.71
C ASP A 12 -2.02 3.16 -8.51
N GLN A 13 -3.16 2.68 -8.01
CA GLN A 13 -4.45 2.92 -8.66
C GLN A 13 -4.89 4.38 -8.56
N PHE A 14 -4.51 5.07 -7.48
CA PHE A 14 -4.98 6.41 -7.15
C PHE A 14 -3.83 7.41 -7.01
N LEU A 15 -2.86 7.37 -7.94
CA LEU A 15 -1.77 8.36 -8.05
C LEU A 15 -2.27 9.78 -8.34
N SER A 16 -3.49 9.88 -8.87
CA SER A 16 -4.26 11.10 -9.09
C SER A 16 -5.70 10.86 -8.62
N THR A 17 -6.32 11.88 -8.02
CA THR A 17 -7.72 11.80 -7.60
C THR A 17 -8.64 11.62 -8.81
N PRO A 18 -9.57 10.65 -8.81
CA PRO A 18 -10.61 10.50 -9.82
C PRO A 18 -11.47 11.76 -9.96
N GLN A 19 -12.13 11.92 -11.11
CA GLN A 19 -13.04 13.06 -11.35
C GLN A 19 -14.17 13.11 -10.32
N ASP A 20 -14.71 11.95 -9.91
CA ASP A 20 -15.78 11.85 -8.92
C ASP A 20 -15.29 11.84 -7.48
N GLY A 21 -13.99 12.09 -7.26
CA GLY A 21 -13.33 12.05 -5.96
C GLY A 21 -12.97 10.63 -5.52
N LEU A 22 -12.46 10.51 -4.29
CA LEU A 22 -11.98 9.25 -3.69
C LEU A 22 -12.18 9.28 -2.17
N ARG A 23 -13.01 8.36 -1.67
CA ARG A 23 -12.98 7.91 -0.28
C ARG A 23 -12.11 6.67 -0.17
N ASP A 24 -11.23 6.67 0.83
CA ASP A 24 -10.40 5.53 1.22
C ASP A 24 -10.68 5.23 2.70
N LEU A 25 -11.41 4.15 2.95
CA LEU A 25 -11.53 3.58 4.28
C LEU A 25 -10.47 2.49 4.42
N MET A 26 -9.68 2.53 5.49
CA MET A 26 -8.62 1.54 5.69
C MET A 26 -8.54 1.02 7.12
N VAL A 27 -8.08 -0.22 7.24
CA VAL A 27 -7.63 -0.84 8.49
C VAL A 27 -6.14 -1.11 8.37
N ASP A 28 -5.35 -0.53 9.27
CA ASP A 28 -3.89 -0.65 9.29
C ASP A 28 -3.43 -1.35 10.58
N VAL A 29 -2.78 -2.50 10.43
CA VAL A 29 -2.26 -3.30 11.53
C VAL A 29 -0.76 -3.46 11.39
N GLY A 30 -0.03 -3.10 12.45
CA GLY A 30 1.42 -3.24 12.53
C GLY A 30 1.85 -4.14 13.68
N ALA A 31 2.90 -4.93 13.45
CA ALA A 31 3.52 -5.76 14.47
C ALA A 31 5.05 -5.75 14.37
N ARG A 32 5.71 -6.06 15.48
CA ARG A 32 7.16 -6.33 15.51
C ARG A 32 7.40 -7.68 16.13
N VAL A 33 8.01 -8.59 15.36
CA VAL A 33 8.26 -9.97 15.77
C VAL A 33 9.73 -10.29 15.54
N HIS A 34 10.47 -10.59 16.61
CA HIS A 34 11.91 -10.90 16.57
C HIS A 34 12.76 -9.90 15.76
N GLY A 35 12.46 -8.60 15.84
CA GLY A 35 13.16 -7.55 15.09
C GLY A 35 12.71 -7.37 13.63
N LEU A 36 11.80 -8.21 13.13
CA LEU A 36 11.10 -8.00 11.87
C LEU A 36 9.92 -7.05 12.11
N LYS A 37 9.81 -5.98 11.31
CA LYS A 37 8.62 -5.12 11.27
C LYS A 37 7.66 -5.67 10.22
N LEU A 38 6.43 -5.93 10.62
CA LEU A 38 5.34 -6.36 9.76
C LEU A 38 4.25 -5.29 9.74
N ARG A 39 3.64 -5.05 8.58
CA ARG A 39 2.46 -4.20 8.45
C ARG A 39 1.53 -4.79 7.41
N ALA A 40 0.24 -4.78 7.71
CA ALA A 40 -0.82 -5.14 6.79
C ALA A 40 -1.83 -4.01 6.76
N VAL A 41 -2.23 -3.57 5.57
CA VAL A 41 -3.26 -2.55 5.40
C VAL A 41 -4.31 -3.09 4.43
N HIS A 42 -5.57 -3.00 4.79
CA HIS A 42 -6.67 -3.31 3.88
C HIS A 42 -7.47 -2.05 3.61
N HIS A 43 -7.70 -1.76 2.33
CA HIS A 43 -8.39 -0.58 1.84
C HIS A 43 -9.72 -0.94 1.17
N TRP A 44 -10.70 -0.06 1.31
CA TRP A 44 -11.94 -0.01 0.54
C TRP A 44 -12.05 1.36 -0.11
N TYR A 45 -12.14 1.37 -1.44
CA TYR A 45 -12.14 2.58 -2.23
C TYR A 45 -13.52 2.83 -2.86
N GLU A 46 -14.01 4.05 -2.73
CA GLU A 46 -15.27 4.49 -3.32
C GLU A 46 -15.15 5.90 -3.90
N ALA A 47 -16.03 6.25 -4.84
CA ALA A 47 -16.18 7.62 -5.31
C ALA A 47 -16.78 8.52 -4.22
N ASP A 48 -16.24 9.73 -4.05
CA ASP A 48 -16.86 10.74 -3.17
C ASP A 48 -18.28 11.08 -3.63
N ARG A 49 -18.48 11.19 -4.94
CA ARG A 49 -19.75 11.52 -5.59
C ARG A 49 -20.26 10.34 -6.41
N GLY A 50 -21.58 10.15 -6.43
CA GLY A 50 -22.23 9.11 -7.24
C GLY A 50 -22.11 7.68 -6.72
N GLY A 51 -21.25 7.41 -5.72
CA GLY A 51 -21.25 6.16 -4.96
C GLY A 51 -20.69 4.94 -5.71
N ALA A 52 -19.86 5.15 -6.74
CA ALA A 52 -19.18 4.04 -7.40
C ALA A 52 -18.22 3.35 -6.42
N ASP A 53 -18.34 2.03 -6.27
CA ASP A 53 -17.32 1.17 -5.64
C ASP A 53 -16.15 1.10 -6.63
N TYR A 54 -14.94 1.47 -6.21
CA TYR A 54 -13.76 1.38 -7.05
C TYR A 54 -13.02 0.05 -6.85
N GLY A 55 -13.11 -0.54 -5.67
CA GLY A 55 -12.48 -1.81 -5.36
C GLY A 55 -11.84 -1.85 -3.99
N THR A 56 -10.99 -2.85 -3.79
CA THR A 56 -10.29 -3.08 -2.51
C THR A 56 -8.82 -3.39 -2.73
N GLU A 57 -7.99 -3.11 -1.74
CA GLU A 57 -6.56 -3.40 -1.79
C GLU A 57 -6.05 -4.00 -0.50
N LEU A 58 -5.22 -5.05 -0.63
CA LEU A 58 -4.43 -5.61 0.47
C LEU A 58 -2.96 -5.27 0.26
N ASP A 59 -2.38 -4.62 1.27
CA ASP A 59 -1.00 -4.16 1.31
C ASP A 59 -0.24 -4.89 2.43
N LEU A 60 0.90 -5.52 2.11
CA LEU A 60 1.75 -6.24 3.06
C LEU A 60 3.21 -5.76 3.04
N LEU A 61 3.78 -5.47 4.20
CA LEU A 61 5.19 -5.06 4.36
C LEU A 61 5.89 -5.99 5.35
N ALA A 62 7.10 -6.42 4.99
CA ALA A 62 8.07 -7.00 5.89
C ALA A 62 9.40 -6.24 5.79
N LEU A 63 9.91 -5.74 6.91
CA LEU A 63 11.14 -4.96 6.98
C LEU A 63 12.06 -5.48 8.08
N ARG A 64 13.26 -5.91 7.69
CA ARG A 64 14.31 -6.38 8.60
C ARG A 64 15.46 -5.37 8.66
N PRO A 65 15.63 -4.66 9.79
CA PRO A 65 16.87 -3.94 10.04
C PRO A 65 18.03 -4.93 10.17
N LEU A 66 19.15 -4.64 9.54
CA LEU A 66 20.37 -5.46 9.59
C LEU A 66 21.45 -4.84 10.50
N GLY A 67 21.19 -3.67 11.08
CA GLY A 67 22.17 -2.91 11.86
C GLY A 67 23.09 -2.05 11.00
N GLU A 68 23.78 -1.09 11.62
CA GLU A 68 24.74 -0.18 10.96
C GLU A 68 24.12 0.57 9.76
N GLY A 69 22.91 1.11 9.93
CA GLY A 69 22.24 1.87 8.87
C GLY A 69 21.74 1.03 7.68
N ARG A 70 21.77 -0.31 7.78
CA ARG A 70 21.31 -1.23 6.75
C ARG A 70 19.93 -1.81 7.04
N ALA A 71 19.13 -2.02 6.01
CA ALA A 71 17.88 -2.76 6.10
C ALA A 71 17.53 -3.43 4.78
N VAL A 72 16.75 -4.51 4.85
CA VAL A 72 16.12 -5.15 3.69
C VAL A 72 14.61 -5.20 3.89
N GLY A 73 13.87 -4.98 2.82
CA GLY A 73 12.41 -4.92 2.86
C GLY A 73 11.75 -5.63 1.69
N LEU A 74 10.60 -6.23 1.99
CA LEU A 74 9.66 -6.79 1.04
C LEU A 74 8.34 -6.02 1.18
N LYS A 75 7.73 -5.65 0.06
CA LYS A 75 6.41 -5.05 0.00
C LYS A 75 5.58 -5.80 -1.03
N TYR A 76 4.29 -6.00 -0.77
CA TYR A 76 3.32 -6.56 -1.70
C TYR A 76 2.03 -5.74 -1.67
N ALA A 77 1.38 -5.59 -2.82
CA ALA A 77 0.10 -4.91 -2.99
C ALA A 77 -0.79 -5.70 -3.94
N ALA A 78 -2.04 -5.92 -3.56
CA ALA A 78 -3.04 -6.62 -4.35
C ALA A 78 -4.33 -5.81 -4.43
N TYR A 79 -4.55 -5.12 -5.54
CA TYR A 79 -5.77 -4.37 -5.81
C TYR A 79 -6.72 -5.18 -6.66
N ARG A 80 -7.97 -5.31 -6.23
CA ARG A 80 -9.07 -5.91 -7.00
C ARG A 80 -10.06 -4.83 -7.39
N ALA A 81 -10.26 -4.66 -8.69
CA ALA A 81 -11.10 -3.62 -9.26
C ALA A 81 -12.58 -3.98 -9.16
N LYS A 82 -13.40 -2.95 -8.95
CA LYS A 82 -14.84 -2.98 -9.22
C LYS A 82 -15.18 -1.75 -10.03
N GLY A 83 -15.49 -1.89 -11.31
CA GLY A 83 -15.87 -0.74 -12.16
C GLY A 83 -14.82 0.38 -12.35
N TRP A 84 -13.63 0.27 -11.74
CA TRP A 84 -12.55 1.25 -11.80
C TRP A 84 -11.20 0.60 -12.15
N LYS A 85 -10.61 1.03 -13.27
CA LYS A 85 -9.36 0.47 -13.82
C LYS A 85 -9.41 -1.06 -13.89
N GLY A 86 -8.30 -1.73 -13.60
CA GLY A 86 -8.19 -3.18 -13.61
C GLY A 86 -7.38 -3.69 -12.42
N ASP A 87 -7.48 -4.99 -12.21
CA ASP A 87 -6.75 -5.72 -11.18
C ASP A 87 -5.23 -5.51 -11.27
N VAL A 88 -4.57 -5.35 -10.12
CA VAL A 88 -3.12 -5.17 -10.04
C VAL A 88 -2.53 -5.95 -8.88
N ASP A 89 -1.39 -6.57 -9.16
CA ASP A 89 -0.49 -7.19 -8.17
C ASP A 89 0.90 -6.59 -8.33
N LYS A 90 1.53 -6.20 -7.22
CA LYS A 90 2.89 -5.66 -7.22
C LYS A 90 3.70 -6.23 -6.06
N LEU A 91 4.95 -6.57 -6.35
CA LEU A 91 5.91 -7.08 -5.37
C LEU A 91 7.21 -6.27 -5.51
N TRP A 92 7.73 -5.80 -4.38
CA TRP A 92 9.02 -5.09 -4.32
C TRP A 92 9.95 -5.75 -3.32
N LEU A 93 11.18 -5.98 -3.73
CA LEU A 93 12.31 -6.29 -2.86
C LEU A 93 13.30 -5.12 -2.91
N TRP A 94 13.73 -4.63 -1.76
CA TRP A 94 14.65 -3.49 -1.69
C TRP A 94 15.62 -3.59 -0.52
N GLY A 95 16.73 -2.86 -0.63
CA GLY A 95 17.72 -2.67 0.42
C GLY A 95 17.96 -1.18 0.68
N GLN A 96 18.25 -0.82 1.92
CA GLN A 96 18.64 0.52 2.32
C GLN A 96 20.04 0.48 2.93
N LEU A 97 20.86 1.46 2.56
CA LEU A 97 22.16 1.74 3.14
C LEU A 97 22.21 3.23 3.50
N ARG A 98 22.59 3.54 4.74
CA ARG A 98 22.90 4.90 5.18
C ARG A 98 24.41 4.98 5.42
N LEU A 99 25.08 5.73 4.56
CA LEU A 99 26.52 6.04 4.64
C LEU A 99 26.78 7.13 5.68
#